data_AF-A0A1Y5X3I9-F1
#
_entry.id   AF-A0A1Y5X3I9-F1
#
_cell.length_a   1.000
_cell.length_b   1.000
_cell.length_c   1.000
_cell.angle_alpha   90.00
_cell.angle_beta   90.00
_cell.angle_gamma   90.00
#
_symmetry.space_group_name_H-M   'P 1'
#
loop_
_entity.id
_entity.type
_entity.pdbx_description
1 polymer ?
#
loop_
_entity_poly.entity_id
_entity_poly.type
_entity_poly.pdbx_seq_one_letter_code
_entity_poly.pdbx_strand_id
1 'polypeptide(L)'
;MVNSRGNLTAFAAGTVVATLVGVGAKLAWDGVIDGVAGSVVWVIVALIVAVILLIAVVTRTSTKVDHLIEKAAFSIRYYPADAPDTLYQRSREVISQAGSQAQIYAVNSYVEVFRKAAGSLESEKDLREQRDYLKQFERKFETVLYHRLIQVQNGHLKDKKDEKYDLAKSLAPAYLDHYRAMAEFAENNPSKDVKIVKVPAKLPASFVVVKDRNSSGGRIIWQVNMHDPNAPSTEFERIMGVFIITDPDALLVPRFMQWFTELNRGSQDIRAADLTERKVNSDDEGPSGSAAAEGH
;
A
#
# COMPACT_ATOMS: atom_id res chain seq x y z
N MET A 1 6.06 21.64 9.30
CA MET A 1 7.12 20.63 9.51
C MET A 1 8.43 21.27 9.13
N VAL A 2 9.27 21.55 10.12
CA VAL A 2 10.59 22.17 9.95
C VAL A 2 11.53 21.15 9.31
N ASN A 3 12.39 21.62 8.41
CA ASN A 3 13.27 20.87 7.51
C ASN A 3 14.35 20.06 8.27
N SER A 4 13.97 19.00 9.01
CA SER A 4 14.89 18.23 9.85
C SER A 4 15.91 17.40 9.05
N ARG A 5 15.64 17.12 7.77
CA ARG A 5 16.56 16.41 6.88
C ARG A 5 17.76 17.26 6.43
N GLY A 6 17.58 18.58 6.31
CA GLY A 6 18.68 19.50 5.99
C GLY A 6 19.71 19.63 7.12
N ASN A 7 19.27 19.50 8.37
CA ASN A 7 20.15 19.59 9.53
C ASN A 7 21.00 18.32 9.71
N LEU A 8 20.46 17.13 9.42
CA LEU A 8 21.20 15.87 9.56
C LEU A 8 22.36 15.73 8.55
N THR A 9 22.16 16.14 7.30
CA THR A 9 23.23 16.12 6.29
C THR A 9 24.28 17.20 6.54
N ALA A 10 23.88 18.39 7.00
CA ALA A 10 24.81 19.44 7.40
C ALA A 10 25.65 19.04 8.63
N PHE A 11 25.02 18.39 9.62
CA PHE A 11 25.72 17.91 10.82
C PHE A 11 26.68 16.76 10.51
N ALA A 12 26.26 15.78 9.71
CA ALA A 12 27.13 14.68 9.29
C ALA A 12 28.31 15.15 8.45
N ALA A 13 28.09 16.09 7.52
CA ALA A 13 29.17 16.70 6.75
C ALA A 13 30.12 17.51 7.62
N GLY A 14 29.60 18.28 8.59
CA GLY A 14 30.40 19.02 9.56
C GLY A 14 31.29 18.11 10.41
N THR A 15 30.76 16.99 10.89
CA THR A 15 31.53 16.02 11.69
C THR A 15 32.61 15.31 10.88
N VAL A 16 32.35 14.94 9.62
CA VAL A 16 33.36 14.32 8.74
C VAL A 16 34.48 15.29 8.43
N VAL A 17 34.15 16.56 8.12
CA VAL A 17 35.16 17.61 7.87
C VAL A 17 35.98 17.87 9.13
N ALA A 18 35.34 18.03 10.30
CA ALA A 18 36.05 18.24 11.57
C ALA A 18 36.98 17.06 11.92
N THR A 19 36.54 15.82 11.67
CA THR A 19 37.34 14.62 11.91
C THR A 19 38.54 14.55 10.97
N LEU A 20 38.36 14.85 9.68
CA LEU A 20 39.44 14.88 8.70
C LEU A 20 40.46 15.99 8.99
N VAL A 21 40.00 17.17 9.42
CA VAL A 21 40.87 18.28 9.85
C VAL A 21 41.64 17.89 11.12
N GLY A 22 40.99 17.25 12.10
CA GLY A 22 41.64 16.79 13.32
C GLY A 22 42.70 15.71 13.08
N VAL A 23 42.41 14.72 12.23
CA VAL A 23 43.36 13.67 11.83
C VAL A 23 44.50 14.26 11.01
N GLY A 24 44.21 15.17 10.08
CA GLY A 24 45.21 15.86 9.28
C GLY A 24 46.15 16.74 10.11
N ALA A 25 45.61 17.49 11.07
CA ALA A 25 46.40 18.31 12.00
C ALA A 25 47.35 17.46 12.86
N LYS A 26 46.87 16.30 13.34
CA LYS A 26 47.69 15.35 14.11
C LYS A 26 48.81 14.74 13.25
N LEU A 27 48.50 14.28 12.05
CA LEU A 27 49.50 13.70 11.12
C LEU A 27 50.52 14.73 10.65
N ALA A 28 50.12 15.99 10.46
CA ALA A 28 51.05 17.07 10.14
C ALA A 28 51.97 17.39 11.33
N TRP A 29 51.45 17.37 12.56
CA TRP A 29 52.25 17.58 13.77
C TRP A 29 53.29 16.46 13.95
N ASP A 30 52.89 15.21 13.76
CA ASP A 30 53.77 14.05 13.87
C ASP A 30 54.80 14.01 12.70
N GLY A 31 54.40 14.40 11.47
CA GLY A 31 55.29 14.43 10.30
C GLY A 31 56.28 15.61 10.24
N VAL A 32 56.01 16.70 10.97
CA VAL A 32 56.95 17.82 11.17
C VAL A 32 58.13 17.39 12.06
N ILE A 33 57.91 16.42 12.95
CA ILE A 33 58.96 15.84 13.81
C ILE A 33 59.90 14.94 13.00
N ASP A 34 59.41 14.26 11.96
CA ASP A 34 60.18 13.25 11.19
C ASP A 34 60.69 13.72 9.80
N GLY A 35 60.58 15.02 9.47
CA GLY A 35 61.21 15.58 8.26
C GLY A 35 60.55 15.24 6.91
N VAL A 36 59.36 14.61 6.90
CA VAL A 36 58.58 14.26 5.70
C VAL A 36 57.46 15.29 5.42
N ALA A 37 57.55 16.48 6.01
CA ALA A 37 56.45 17.43 6.18
C ALA A 37 55.80 17.97 4.89
N GLY A 38 56.51 17.94 3.74
CA GLY A 38 55.99 18.53 2.50
C GLY A 38 54.86 17.72 1.84
N SER A 39 55.06 16.42 1.65
CA SER A 39 54.15 15.58 0.86
C SER A 39 52.85 15.24 1.59
N VAL A 40 52.91 15.02 2.91
CA VAL A 40 51.74 14.67 3.73
C VAL A 40 50.75 15.83 3.79
N VAL A 41 51.22 17.07 3.93
CA VAL A 41 50.37 18.27 3.95
C VAL A 41 49.61 18.42 2.63
N TRP A 42 50.28 18.24 1.49
CA TRP A 42 49.62 18.32 0.18
C TRP A 42 48.57 17.23 -0.05
N VAL A 43 48.79 16.02 0.45
CA VAL A 43 47.80 14.94 0.39
C VAL A 43 46.57 15.28 1.22
N ILE A 44 46.74 15.82 2.43
CA ILE A 44 45.63 16.27 3.29
C ILE A 44 44.83 17.38 2.60
N VAL A 45 45.51 18.38 2.04
CA VAL A 45 44.87 19.48 1.32
C VAL A 45 44.07 18.95 0.12
N ALA A 46 44.65 18.05 -0.69
CA ALA A 46 43.95 17.44 -1.82
C ALA A 46 42.71 16.66 -1.38
N LEU A 47 42.79 15.95 -0.26
CA LEU A 47 41.68 15.16 0.29
C LEU A 47 40.55 16.06 0.82
N ILE A 48 40.90 17.16 1.50
CA ILE A 48 39.93 18.18 1.92
C ILE A 48 39.23 18.79 0.70
N VAL A 49 39.96 19.17 -0.34
CA VAL A 49 39.38 19.72 -1.58
C VAL A 49 38.46 18.70 -2.25
N ALA A 50 38.86 17.44 -2.34
CA ALA A 50 38.03 16.38 -2.91
C ALA A 50 36.72 16.18 -2.13
N VAL A 51 36.78 16.21 -0.79
CA VAL A 51 35.58 16.11 0.07
C VAL A 51 34.68 17.33 -0.10
N ILE A 52 35.23 18.55 -0.17
CA ILE A 52 34.45 19.77 -0.42
C ILE A 52 33.76 19.68 -1.79
N LEU A 53 34.45 19.23 -2.83
CA LEU A 53 33.87 19.04 -4.16
C LEU A 53 32.76 17.98 -4.15
N LEU A 54 32.97 16.85 -3.45
CA LEU A 54 31.96 15.81 -3.31
C LEU A 54 30.70 16.35 -2.61
N ILE A 55 30.87 17.08 -1.49
CA ILE A 55 29.76 17.74 -0.79
C ILE A 55 29.04 18.70 -1.75
N ALA A 56 29.77 19.54 -2.49
CA ALA A 56 29.17 20.47 -3.44
C ALA A 56 28.37 19.77 -4.55
N VAL A 57 28.85 18.64 -5.08
CA VAL A 57 28.13 17.83 -6.08
C VAL A 57 26.86 17.22 -5.49
N VAL A 58 26.96 16.65 -4.28
CA VAL A 58 25.80 16.05 -3.58
C VAL A 58 24.76 17.12 -3.28
N THR A 59 25.15 18.27 -2.73
CA THR A 59 24.24 19.39 -2.44
C THR A 59 23.61 19.95 -3.71
N ARG A 60 24.37 20.12 -4.80
CA ARG A 60 23.84 20.58 -6.09
C ARG A 60 22.87 19.59 -6.71
N THR A 61 23.11 18.29 -6.52
CA THR A 61 22.20 17.25 -7.00
C THR A 61 20.92 17.21 -6.16
N SER A 62 21.04 17.28 -4.83
CA SER A 62 19.89 17.34 -3.92
C SER A 62 19.00 18.54 -4.22
N THR A 63 19.58 19.74 -4.32
CA THR A 63 18.82 20.97 -4.62
C THR A 63 18.13 20.92 -5.98
N LYS A 64 18.74 20.30 -6.99
CA LYS A 64 18.06 20.07 -8.28
C LYS A 64 16.89 19.09 -8.15
N VAL A 65 17.05 18.02 -7.37
CA VAL A 65 15.98 17.05 -7.10
C VAL A 65 14.84 17.71 -6.34
N ASP A 66 15.15 18.47 -5.30
CA ASP A 66 14.14 19.20 -4.50
C ASP A 66 13.39 20.23 -5.36
N HIS A 67 14.11 20.97 -6.22
CA HIS A 67 13.50 21.95 -7.11
C HIS A 67 12.66 21.30 -8.23
N LEU A 68 13.04 20.10 -8.68
CA LEU A 68 12.22 19.30 -9.61
C LEU A 68 10.96 18.75 -8.93
N ILE A 69 11.06 18.29 -7.68
CA ILE A 69 9.92 17.81 -6.89
C ILE A 69 8.93 18.96 -6.62
N GLU A 70 9.43 20.14 -6.27
CA GLU A 70 8.62 21.33 -6.02
C GLU A 70 7.91 21.83 -7.28
N LYS A 71 8.59 21.83 -8.44
CA LYS A 71 7.97 22.20 -9.73
C LYS A 71 6.98 21.18 -10.26
N ALA A 72 7.21 19.89 -9.99
CA ALA A 72 6.34 18.81 -10.45
C ALA A 72 5.03 18.70 -9.66
N ALA A 73 4.81 19.53 -8.61
CA ALA A 73 3.70 19.38 -7.66
C ALA A 73 3.53 17.93 -7.13
N PHE A 74 4.61 17.14 -7.23
CA PHE A 74 4.67 15.75 -6.85
C PHE A 74 4.85 15.69 -5.35
N SER A 75 4.04 14.90 -4.66
CA SER A 75 4.18 14.75 -3.21
C SER A 75 3.88 13.33 -2.76
N ILE A 76 4.65 12.87 -1.77
CA ILE A 76 4.43 11.61 -1.08
C ILE A 76 4.25 11.94 0.39
N ARG A 77 3.10 11.59 0.96
CA ARG A 77 2.79 11.77 2.39
C ARG A 77 2.50 10.42 3.01
N TYR A 78 3.19 10.12 4.11
CA TYR A 78 2.97 8.89 4.87
C TYR A 78 2.08 9.17 6.08
N TYR A 79 1.07 8.31 6.27
CA TYR A 79 0.17 8.32 7.41
C TYR A 79 0.32 7.00 8.15
N PRO A 80 0.92 6.99 9.35
CA PRO A 80 1.14 5.77 10.12
C PRO A 80 -0.17 5.20 10.68
N ALA A 81 -0.19 3.88 10.93
CA ALA A 81 -1.36 3.16 11.43
C ALA A 81 -1.71 3.46 12.90
N ASP A 82 -0.78 4.05 13.66
CA ASP A 82 -1.00 4.50 15.05
C ASP A 82 -1.94 5.71 15.15
N ALA A 83 -2.22 6.37 14.03
CA ALA A 83 -3.19 7.46 13.91
C ALA A 83 -4.32 7.09 12.91
N PRO A 84 -5.15 6.07 13.22
CA PRO A 84 -6.11 5.50 12.27
C PRO A 84 -7.12 6.53 11.74
N ASP A 85 -7.64 7.42 12.61
CA ASP A 85 -8.58 8.47 12.21
C ASP A 85 -8.00 9.37 11.12
N THR A 86 -6.73 9.77 11.28
CA THR A 86 -6.05 10.63 10.31
C THR A 86 -5.80 9.87 9.02
N LEU A 87 -5.38 8.61 9.12
CA LEU A 87 -5.12 7.75 7.97
C LEU A 87 -6.40 7.60 7.12
N TYR A 88 -7.51 7.16 7.72
CA TYR A 88 -8.77 6.96 7.01
C TYR A 88 -9.34 8.28 6.49
N GLN A 89 -9.30 9.35 7.28
CA GLN A 89 -9.75 10.67 6.85
C GLN A 89 -9.02 11.13 5.60
N ARG A 90 -7.69 11.00 5.55
CA ARG A 90 -6.89 11.47 4.42
C ARG A 90 -7.11 10.64 3.16
N SER A 91 -7.27 9.32 3.31
CA SER A 91 -7.66 8.44 2.21
C SER A 91 -9.07 8.78 1.69
N ARG A 92 -10.03 9.08 2.58
CA ARG A 92 -11.38 9.54 2.22
C ARG A 92 -11.35 10.86 1.44
N GLU A 93 -10.52 11.80 1.86
CA GLU A 93 -10.36 13.09 1.19
C GLU A 93 -9.95 12.89 -0.29
N VAL A 94 -8.99 12.00 -0.56
CA VAL A 94 -8.57 11.67 -1.94
C VAL A 94 -9.73 11.17 -2.80
N ILE A 95 -10.54 10.24 -2.29
CA ILE A 95 -11.70 9.69 -3.02
C ILE A 95 -12.79 10.74 -3.19
N SER A 96 -13.08 11.52 -2.14
CA SER A 96 -14.13 12.55 -2.17
C SER A 96 -13.85 13.64 -3.20
N GLN A 97 -12.57 13.99 -3.38
CA GLN A 97 -12.10 15.01 -4.32
C GLN A 97 -11.99 14.50 -5.76
N ALA A 98 -12.23 13.20 -6.01
CA ALA A 98 -12.31 12.67 -7.37
C ALA A 98 -13.46 13.35 -8.15
N GLY A 99 -13.15 13.91 -9.33
CA GLY A 99 -14.13 14.57 -10.18
C GLY A 99 -15.21 13.63 -10.72
N SER A 100 -16.28 14.19 -11.29
CA SER A 100 -17.47 13.46 -11.79
C SER A 100 -17.26 12.65 -13.08
N GLN A 101 -15.99 12.42 -13.45
CA GLN A 101 -15.57 11.54 -14.53
C GLN A 101 -14.23 10.89 -14.19
N ALA A 102 -13.82 10.89 -12.92
CA ALA A 102 -12.59 10.25 -12.52
C ALA A 102 -12.68 8.73 -12.73
N GLN A 103 -11.52 8.07 -12.70
CA GLN A 103 -11.39 6.64 -12.77
C GLN A 103 -10.67 6.17 -11.52
N ILE A 104 -11.30 5.24 -10.81
CA ILE A 104 -10.82 4.68 -9.56
C ILE A 104 -10.53 3.20 -9.78
N TYR A 105 -9.27 2.82 -9.57
CA TYR A 105 -8.81 1.44 -9.68
C TYR A 105 -8.29 1.01 -8.32
N ALA A 106 -8.87 -0.04 -7.73
CA ALA A 106 -8.50 -0.52 -6.40
C ALA A 106 -8.05 -1.99 -6.45
N VAL A 107 -6.93 -2.29 -5.81
CA VAL A 107 -6.50 -3.66 -5.51
C VAL A 107 -6.53 -3.78 -4.00
N ASN A 108 -7.33 -4.71 -3.47
CA ASN A 108 -7.43 -4.99 -2.03
C ASN A 108 -7.37 -3.72 -1.19
N SER A 109 -8.39 -2.86 -1.18
CA SER A 109 -8.26 -1.61 -0.39
C SER A 109 -8.38 -1.95 1.09
N TYR A 110 -7.29 -1.71 1.85
CA TYR A 110 -7.10 -2.08 3.25
C TYR A 110 -7.02 -3.59 3.51
N VAL A 111 -6.24 -4.02 4.51
CA VAL A 111 -5.98 -5.44 4.75
C VAL A 111 -7.32 -6.15 4.76
N GLU A 112 -7.53 -7.02 3.77
CA GLU A 112 -8.59 -8.00 3.79
C GLU A 112 -8.20 -8.93 4.93
N VAL A 113 -8.62 -8.57 6.14
CA VAL A 113 -8.44 -9.40 7.33
C VAL A 113 -9.34 -10.58 7.10
N PHE A 114 -8.82 -11.58 6.38
CA PHE A 114 -9.37 -12.91 6.37
C PHE A 114 -9.61 -13.26 7.82
N ARG A 115 -10.87 -13.49 8.17
CA ARG A 115 -11.45 -13.67 9.52
C ARG A 115 -10.61 -14.48 10.53
N LYS A 116 -9.63 -15.25 10.06
CA LYS A 116 -8.70 -16.06 10.85
C LYS A 116 -7.41 -15.34 11.30
N ALA A 117 -7.07 -14.19 10.72
CA ALA A 117 -5.86 -13.44 11.04
C ALA A 117 -6.03 -12.44 12.20
N ALA A 118 -7.26 -12.06 12.54
CA ALA A 118 -7.55 -11.16 13.65
C ALA A 118 -7.78 -11.93 14.96
N GLY A 119 -6.68 -12.27 15.64
CA GLY A 119 -6.70 -12.47 17.10
C GLY A 119 -6.97 -11.15 17.86
N SER A 120 -6.88 -10.00 17.17
CA SER A 120 -7.33 -8.71 17.67
C SER A 120 -8.70 -8.38 17.10
N LEU A 121 -9.72 -8.39 17.95
CA LEU A 121 -10.98 -7.70 17.68
C LEU A 121 -10.63 -6.26 17.26
N GLU A 122 -10.79 -5.94 15.97
CA GLU A 122 -10.76 -4.53 15.54
C GLU A 122 -11.74 -3.77 16.42
N SER A 123 -11.32 -2.62 16.95
CA SER A 123 -12.21 -1.85 17.80
C SER A 123 -13.46 -1.46 16.99
N GLU A 124 -14.62 -1.30 17.63
CA GLU A 124 -15.81 -0.83 16.91
C GLU A 124 -15.55 0.51 16.19
N LYS A 125 -14.61 1.30 16.71
CA LYS A 125 -14.16 2.54 16.10
C LYS A 125 -13.48 2.27 14.75
N ASP A 126 -12.55 1.33 14.68
CA ASP A 126 -11.86 0.98 13.44
C ASP A 126 -12.83 0.45 12.39
N LEU A 127 -13.77 -0.41 12.80
CA LEU A 127 -14.84 -0.90 11.93
C LEU A 127 -15.73 0.24 11.38
N ARG A 128 -16.04 1.25 12.20
CA ARG A 128 -16.76 2.45 11.76
C ARG A 128 -15.95 3.26 10.74
N GLU A 129 -14.67 3.50 11.01
CA GLU A 129 -13.79 4.24 10.09
C GLU A 129 -13.63 3.54 8.75
N GLN A 130 -13.50 2.21 8.75
CA GLN A 130 -13.48 1.39 7.53
C GLN A 130 -14.79 1.52 6.74
N ARG A 131 -15.95 1.41 7.40
CA ARG A 131 -17.25 1.59 6.75
C ARG A 131 -17.39 2.98 6.14
N ASP A 132 -17.01 4.02 6.89
CA ASP A 132 -17.09 5.40 6.41
C ASP A 132 -16.13 5.66 5.24
N TYR A 133 -14.99 4.98 5.22
CA TYR A 133 -14.07 4.97 4.09
C TYR A 133 -14.69 4.31 2.85
N LEU A 134 -15.25 3.10 2.98
CA LEU A 134 -15.87 2.37 1.87
C LEU A 134 -17.10 3.10 1.30
N LYS A 135 -17.90 3.74 2.16
CA LYS A 135 -19.03 4.59 1.75
C LYS A 135 -18.62 5.75 0.84
N GLN A 136 -17.37 6.23 0.87
CA GLN A 136 -16.93 7.25 -0.08
C GLN A 136 -16.85 6.74 -1.50
N PHE A 137 -16.52 5.46 -1.72
CA PHE A 137 -16.57 4.86 -3.05
C PHE A 137 -18.00 4.68 -3.52
N GLU A 138 -18.89 4.21 -2.65
CA GLU A 138 -20.32 4.00 -2.97
C GLU A 138 -20.98 5.28 -3.46
N ARG A 139 -20.71 6.41 -2.79
CA ARG A 139 -21.18 7.73 -3.21
C ARG A 139 -20.69 8.15 -4.60
N LYS A 140 -19.65 7.51 -5.13
CA LYS A 140 -19.07 7.83 -6.43
C LYS A 140 -19.55 6.91 -7.55
N PHE A 141 -20.23 5.80 -7.27
CA PHE A 141 -20.63 4.79 -8.26
C PHE A 141 -21.33 5.37 -9.49
N GLU A 142 -22.16 6.40 -9.33
CA GLU A 142 -22.87 7.02 -10.45
C GLU A 142 -22.02 7.94 -11.32
N THR A 143 -20.89 8.41 -10.77
CA THR A 143 -20.11 9.53 -11.30
C THR A 143 -18.69 9.16 -11.72
N VAL A 144 -18.16 8.02 -11.28
CA VAL A 144 -16.80 7.59 -11.63
C VAL A 144 -16.82 6.21 -12.26
N LEU A 145 -15.80 5.90 -13.05
CA LEU A 145 -15.46 4.51 -13.32
C LEU A 145 -14.85 3.93 -12.05
N TYR A 146 -15.36 2.80 -11.56
CA TYR A 146 -14.82 2.12 -10.40
C TYR A 146 -14.53 0.65 -10.68
N HIS A 147 -13.25 0.26 -10.71
CA HIS A 147 -12.84 -1.11 -10.93
C HIS A 147 -12.03 -1.63 -9.73
N ARG A 148 -12.52 -2.67 -9.08
CA ARG A 148 -11.90 -3.28 -7.90
C ARG A 148 -11.48 -4.73 -8.15
N LEU A 149 -10.22 -5.04 -7.84
CA LEU A 149 -9.69 -6.40 -7.77
C LEU A 149 -9.65 -6.86 -6.31
N ILE A 150 -10.12 -8.08 -6.08
CA ILE A 150 -10.03 -8.80 -4.81
C ILE A 150 -9.06 -9.97 -5.01
N GLN A 151 -7.96 -9.98 -4.29
CA GLN A 151 -6.97 -11.04 -4.40
C GLN A 151 -7.34 -12.21 -3.48
N VAL A 152 -7.69 -13.34 -4.08
CA VAL A 152 -8.04 -14.58 -3.36
C VAL A 152 -6.87 -15.57 -3.43
N GLN A 153 -6.67 -16.36 -2.37
CA GLN A 153 -5.58 -17.36 -2.33
C GLN A 153 -5.70 -18.37 -3.50
N ASN A 154 -4.55 -18.73 -4.10
CA ASN A 154 -4.41 -19.38 -5.41
C ASN A 154 -5.17 -20.73 -5.58
N GLY A 155 -5.58 -21.39 -4.49
CA GLY A 155 -6.39 -22.62 -4.56
C GLY A 155 -7.86 -22.37 -4.96
N HIS A 156 -8.39 -21.17 -4.76
CA HIS A 156 -9.84 -20.94 -4.78
C HIS A 156 -10.40 -20.41 -6.11
N LEU A 157 -9.56 -20.25 -7.12
CA LEU A 157 -9.98 -19.75 -8.45
C LEU A 157 -10.27 -20.85 -9.46
N LYS A 158 -9.71 -22.05 -9.26
CA LYS A 158 -9.74 -23.13 -10.25
C LYS A 158 -10.77 -24.21 -9.95
N ASP A 159 -11.12 -24.43 -8.69
CA ASP A 159 -12.10 -25.46 -8.34
C ASP A 159 -13.49 -24.86 -8.07
N LYS A 160 -14.35 -24.89 -9.09
CA LYS A 160 -15.81 -24.74 -8.92
C LYS A 160 -16.41 -25.80 -7.97
N LYS A 161 -15.64 -26.85 -7.65
CA LYS A 161 -16.01 -27.98 -6.80
C LYS A 161 -15.43 -27.90 -5.37
N ASP A 162 -14.55 -26.95 -5.08
CA ASP A 162 -14.13 -26.72 -3.69
C ASP A 162 -15.24 -25.94 -2.98
N GLU A 163 -16.28 -26.66 -2.57
CA GLU A 163 -17.41 -26.17 -1.77
C GLU A 163 -16.97 -25.51 -0.44
N LYS A 164 -15.69 -25.62 -0.10
CA LYS A 164 -15.10 -25.11 1.15
C LYS A 164 -14.76 -23.61 1.13
N TYR A 165 -14.59 -22.98 -0.03
CA TYR A 165 -14.27 -21.54 -0.08
C TYR A 165 -15.50 -20.69 -0.36
N ASP A 166 -16.07 -20.17 0.72
CA ASP A 166 -17.12 -19.16 0.69
C ASP A 166 -16.47 -17.78 0.84
N LEU A 167 -16.42 -17.02 -0.27
CA LEU A 167 -15.87 -15.65 -0.29
C LEU A 167 -16.61 -14.75 0.72
N ALA A 168 -17.93 -14.92 0.88
CA ALA A 168 -18.69 -14.12 1.84
C ALA A 168 -18.25 -14.40 3.28
N LYS A 169 -17.89 -15.65 3.61
CA LYS A 169 -17.38 -16.03 4.94
C LYS A 169 -15.95 -15.56 5.19
N SER A 170 -15.16 -15.39 4.14
CA SER A 170 -13.75 -15.01 4.24
C SER A 170 -13.55 -13.50 4.40
N LEU A 171 -14.52 -12.69 3.97
CA LEU A 171 -14.50 -11.24 4.05
C LEU A 171 -14.95 -10.72 5.42
N ALA A 172 -14.35 -9.60 5.84
CA ALA A 172 -14.83 -8.85 6.99
C ALA A 172 -16.16 -8.14 6.66
N PRO A 173 -17.06 -7.92 7.65
CA PRO A 173 -18.42 -7.44 7.38
C PRO A 173 -18.49 -6.14 6.58
N ALA A 174 -17.64 -5.14 6.87
CA ALA A 174 -17.64 -3.87 6.16
C ALA A 174 -17.34 -4.02 4.65
N TYR A 175 -16.43 -4.93 4.30
CA TYR A 175 -16.09 -5.22 2.89
C TYR A 175 -17.17 -6.03 2.21
N LEU A 176 -17.74 -7.01 2.92
CA LEU A 176 -18.85 -7.79 2.40
C LEU A 176 -20.03 -6.90 2.01
N ASP A 177 -20.41 -5.98 2.89
CA ASP A 177 -21.48 -5.00 2.63
C ASP A 177 -21.14 -4.13 1.41
N HIS A 178 -19.92 -3.60 1.36
CA HIS A 178 -19.47 -2.78 0.24
C HIS A 178 -19.46 -3.54 -1.10
N TYR A 179 -18.99 -4.79 -1.11
CA TYR A 179 -18.92 -5.61 -2.32
C TYR A 179 -20.31 -6.01 -2.80
N ARG A 180 -21.24 -6.28 -1.87
CA ARG A 180 -22.66 -6.50 -2.21
C ARG A 180 -23.26 -5.26 -2.85
N ALA A 181 -23.08 -4.08 -2.24
CA ALA A 181 -23.56 -2.82 -2.80
C ALA A 181 -22.98 -2.57 -4.19
N MET A 182 -21.71 -2.87 -4.40
CA MET A 182 -21.04 -2.71 -5.69
C MET A 182 -21.56 -3.70 -6.75
N ALA A 183 -21.75 -4.97 -6.39
CA ALA A 183 -22.29 -5.99 -7.29
C ALA A 183 -23.75 -5.71 -7.67
N GLU A 184 -24.59 -5.38 -6.69
CA GLU A 184 -25.99 -4.97 -6.90
C GLU A 184 -26.09 -3.73 -7.77
N PHE A 185 -25.23 -2.72 -7.54
CA PHE A 185 -25.19 -1.52 -8.36
C PHE A 185 -24.82 -1.84 -9.81
N ALA A 186 -23.79 -2.67 -10.03
CA ALA A 186 -23.33 -3.06 -11.36
C ALA A 186 -24.39 -3.88 -12.13
N GLU A 187 -25.10 -4.79 -11.46
CA GLU A 187 -26.18 -5.58 -12.05
C GLU A 187 -27.39 -4.72 -12.43
N ASN A 188 -27.76 -3.75 -11.57
CA ASN A 188 -28.89 -2.86 -11.81
C ASN A 188 -28.59 -1.70 -12.77
N ASN A 189 -27.31 -1.37 -12.99
CA ASN A 189 -26.87 -0.24 -13.81
C ASN A 189 -25.80 -0.67 -14.83
N PRO A 190 -26.11 -1.55 -15.79
CA PRO A 190 -25.12 -2.13 -16.71
C PRO A 190 -24.43 -1.10 -17.62
N SER A 191 -24.98 0.10 -17.77
CA SER A 191 -24.35 1.21 -18.50
C SER A 191 -23.30 1.98 -17.68
N LYS A 192 -23.13 1.66 -16.39
CA LYS A 192 -22.15 2.30 -15.50
C LYS A 192 -20.90 1.43 -15.42
N ASP A 193 -19.74 2.08 -15.39
CA ASP A 193 -18.45 1.40 -15.35
C ASP A 193 -18.05 1.01 -13.91
N VAL A 194 -18.90 0.27 -13.21
CA VAL A 194 -18.61 -0.30 -11.88
C VAL A 194 -18.34 -1.78 -12.03
N LYS A 195 -17.15 -2.24 -11.65
CA LYS A 195 -16.71 -3.62 -11.86
C LYS A 195 -15.92 -4.17 -10.68
N ILE A 196 -16.35 -5.32 -10.17
CA ILE A 196 -15.69 -6.06 -9.10
C ILE A 196 -15.27 -7.43 -9.62
N VAL A 197 -14.01 -7.80 -9.39
CA VAL A 197 -13.47 -9.08 -9.84
C VAL A 197 -12.59 -9.71 -8.78
N LYS A 198 -12.49 -11.03 -8.79
CA LYS A 198 -11.49 -11.79 -8.04
C LYS A 198 -10.30 -12.16 -8.93
N VAL A 199 -9.10 -12.11 -8.37
CA VAL A 199 -7.83 -12.43 -9.02
C VAL A 199 -6.96 -13.28 -8.09
N PRO A 200 -5.98 -14.04 -8.61
CA PRO A 200 -5.08 -14.81 -7.76
C PRO A 200 -4.18 -13.91 -6.93
N ALA A 201 -4.05 -14.20 -5.63
CA ALA A 201 -3.08 -13.58 -4.76
C ALA A 201 -1.66 -13.99 -5.19
N LYS A 202 -0.97 -13.05 -5.84
CA LYS A 202 0.45 -13.22 -6.24
C LYS A 202 1.40 -12.50 -5.29
N LEU A 203 0.98 -11.33 -4.80
CA LEU A 203 1.74 -10.43 -3.94
C LEU A 203 0.75 -9.70 -3.02
N PRO A 204 1.10 -9.45 -1.75
CA PRO A 204 0.30 -8.61 -0.86
C PRO A 204 0.42 -7.16 -1.32
N ALA A 205 -0.51 -6.74 -2.18
CA ALA A 205 -0.54 -5.39 -2.72
C ALA A 205 -1.90 -4.76 -2.41
N SER A 206 -1.88 -3.62 -1.73
CA SER A 206 -3.09 -2.87 -1.38
C SER A 206 -2.91 -1.44 -1.85
N PHE A 207 -3.63 -1.06 -2.91
CA PHE A 207 -3.57 0.31 -3.40
C PHE A 207 -4.84 0.75 -4.13
N VAL A 208 -5.05 2.06 -4.17
CA VAL A 208 -6.09 2.72 -4.95
C VAL A 208 -5.45 3.79 -5.81
N VAL A 209 -5.74 3.77 -7.11
CA VAL A 209 -5.37 4.83 -8.05
C VAL A 209 -6.63 5.63 -8.37
N VAL A 210 -6.58 6.93 -8.15
CA VAL A 210 -7.61 7.90 -8.52
C VAL A 210 -7.03 8.81 -9.59
N LYS A 211 -7.50 8.70 -10.83
CA LYS A 211 -7.03 9.53 -11.94
C LYS A 211 -8.19 10.24 -12.62
N ASP A 212 -7.95 11.45 -13.11
CA ASP A 212 -8.93 12.12 -13.97
C ASP A 212 -8.94 11.43 -15.35
N ARG A 213 -10.11 11.27 -15.97
CA ARG A 213 -10.25 10.54 -17.25
C ARG A 213 -9.36 11.08 -18.37
N ASN A 214 -9.11 12.38 -18.36
CA ASN A 214 -8.31 13.08 -19.36
C ASN A 214 -6.87 13.37 -18.91
N SER A 215 -6.47 12.89 -17.73
CA SER A 215 -5.11 13.07 -17.20
C SER A 215 -4.34 11.76 -17.21
N SER A 216 -3.05 11.85 -17.50
CA SER A 216 -2.09 10.77 -17.25
C SER A 216 -1.73 10.66 -15.76
N GLY A 217 -1.85 11.78 -15.02
CA GLY A 217 -1.56 11.87 -13.60
C GLY A 217 -2.75 11.56 -12.72
N GLY A 218 -2.54 11.64 -11.41
CA GLY A 218 -3.58 11.35 -10.44
C GLY A 218 -3.05 11.27 -9.01
N ARG A 219 -3.76 10.51 -8.18
CA ARG A 219 -3.42 10.27 -6.79
C ARG A 219 -3.43 8.77 -6.51
N ILE A 220 -2.51 8.34 -5.68
CA ILE A 220 -2.37 6.94 -5.28
C ILE A 220 -2.50 6.88 -3.76
N ILE A 221 -3.37 6.01 -3.27
CA ILE A 221 -3.42 5.58 -1.88
C ILE A 221 -2.74 4.22 -1.87
N TRP A 222 -1.52 4.13 -1.33
CA TRP A 222 -0.77 2.88 -1.27
C TRP A 222 -0.61 2.45 0.18
N GLN A 223 -1.26 1.36 0.54
CA GLN A 223 -1.12 0.77 1.87
C GLN A 223 0.13 -0.10 1.95
N VAL A 224 0.83 0.06 3.06
CA VAL A 224 1.99 -0.74 3.43
C VAL A 224 1.59 -1.70 4.52
N ASN A 225 1.78 -2.98 4.27
CA ASN A 225 1.59 -4.05 5.22
C ASN A 225 2.94 -4.58 5.67
N MET A 226 2.98 -5.19 6.85
CA MET A 226 4.10 -5.99 7.31
C MET A 226 3.55 -7.28 7.91
N HIS A 227 4.26 -8.39 7.71
CA HIS A 227 3.96 -9.62 8.44
C HIS A 227 4.05 -9.35 9.94
N ASP A 228 3.04 -9.78 10.70
CA ASP A 228 3.05 -9.67 12.15
C ASP A 228 4.02 -10.71 12.73
N PRO A 229 5.14 -10.31 13.34
CA PRO A 229 6.13 -11.26 13.86
C PRO A 229 5.59 -12.08 15.04
N ASN A 230 4.50 -11.65 15.67
CA ASN A 230 3.90 -12.32 16.83
C ASN A 230 2.71 -13.21 16.45
N ALA A 231 2.35 -13.26 15.17
CA ALA A 231 1.21 -14.02 14.72
C ALA A 231 1.55 -15.52 14.54
N PRO A 232 0.55 -16.40 14.69
CA PRO A 232 0.75 -17.85 14.58
C PRO A 232 1.04 -18.34 13.16
N SER A 233 0.92 -17.48 12.14
CA SER A 233 1.28 -17.80 10.74
C SER A 233 1.85 -16.56 10.04
N THR A 234 2.69 -16.80 9.03
CA THR A 234 3.24 -15.77 8.14
C THR A 234 2.17 -15.10 7.27
N GLU A 235 0.96 -15.64 7.22
CA GLU A 235 -0.18 -15.06 6.50
C GLU A 235 -0.80 -13.86 7.20
N PHE A 236 -0.39 -13.59 8.43
CA PHE A 236 -0.91 -12.49 9.23
C PHE A 236 -0.17 -11.21 8.87
N GLU A 237 -0.89 -10.25 8.34
CA GLU A 237 -0.37 -8.93 7.98
C GLU A 237 -1.01 -7.86 8.86
N ARG A 238 -0.18 -6.94 9.36
CA ARG A 238 -0.63 -5.71 10.02
C ARG A 238 -0.41 -4.52 9.11
N ILE A 239 -1.35 -3.58 9.13
CA ILE A 239 -1.19 -2.30 8.44
C ILE A 239 -0.11 -1.51 9.17
N MET A 240 0.92 -1.08 8.43
CA MET A 240 1.94 -0.17 8.95
C MET A 240 1.52 1.30 8.73
N GLY A 241 0.85 1.57 7.62
CA GLY A 241 0.35 2.89 7.27
C GLY A 241 0.01 2.99 5.80
N VAL A 242 -0.25 4.21 5.34
CA VAL A 242 -0.61 4.50 3.96
C VAL A 242 0.24 5.65 3.44
N PHE A 243 0.77 5.48 2.22
CA PHE A 243 1.30 6.57 1.42
C PHE A 243 0.18 7.16 0.56
N ILE A 244 -0.05 8.47 0.68
CA ILE A 244 -0.82 9.24 -0.30
C ILE A 244 0.16 9.96 -1.20
N ILE A 245 0.13 9.58 -2.47
CA ILE A 245 1.00 10.11 -3.51
C ILE A 245 0.17 10.99 -4.43
N THR A 246 0.56 12.24 -4.60
CA THR A 246 0.03 13.13 -5.65
C THR A 246 1.03 13.15 -6.78
N ASP A 247 0.60 12.72 -7.95
CA ASP A 247 1.44 12.49 -9.13
C ASP A 247 0.81 13.13 -10.36
N PRO A 248 0.85 14.47 -10.48
CA PRO A 248 0.17 15.18 -11.57
C PRO A 248 0.87 14.95 -12.92
N ASP A 249 2.19 14.73 -12.91
CA ASP A 249 3.01 14.52 -14.11
C ASP A 249 3.10 13.04 -14.54
N ALA A 250 2.35 12.15 -13.89
CA ALA A 250 2.23 10.73 -14.26
C ALA A 250 3.55 9.93 -14.17
N LEU A 251 4.39 10.20 -13.17
CA LEU A 251 5.63 9.46 -12.95
C LEU A 251 5.37 8.03 -12.42
N LEU A 252 4.35 7.86 -11.58
CA LEU A 252 4.03 6.62 -10.87
C LEU A 252 2.68 6.03 -11.27
N VAL A 253 1.66 6.86 -11.56
CA VAL A 253 0.31 6.40 -11.93
C VAL A 253 0.36 5.37 -13.06
N PRO A 254 1.09 5.57 -14.18
CA PRO A 254 1.19 4.56 -15.24
C PRO A 254 1.75 3.22 -14.76
N ARG A 255 2.68 3.22 -13.80
CA ARG A 255 3.28 2.00 -13.24
C ARG A 255 2.29 1.22 -12.38
N PHE A 256 1.53 1.92 -11.52
CA PHE A 256 0.45 1.30 -10.75
C PHE A 256 -0.68 0.80 -11.64
N MET A 257 -1.00 1.51 -12.72
CA MET A 257 -1.97 1.05 -13.71
C MET A 257 -1.48 -0.17 -14.49
N GLN A 258 -0.20 -0.23 -14.84
CA GLN A 258 0.41 -1.43 -15.42
C GLN A 258 0.29 -2.61 -14.45
N TRP A 259 0.64 -2.40 -13.18
CA TRP A 259 0.55 -3.43 -12.15
C TRP A 259 -0.89 -3.93 -11.95
N PHE A 260 -1.87 -3.01 -11.86
CA PHE A 260 -3.29 -3.34 -11.83
C PHE A 260 -3.69 -4.20 -13.04
N THR A 261 -3.27 -3.82 -14.24
CA THR A 261 -3.58 -4.55 -15.48
C THR A 261 -2.98 -5.95 -15.47
N GLU A 262 -1.76 -6.12 -14.95
CA GLU A 262 -1.11 -7.41 -14.82
C GLU A 262 -1.79 -8.32 -13.79
N LEU A 263 -2.26 -7.76 -12.67
CA LEU A 263 -3.04 -8.48 -11.66
C LEU A 263 -4.41 -8.91 -12.20
N ASN A 264 -5.04 -8.07 -13.02
CA ASN A 264 -6.34 -8.35 -13.64
C ASN A 264 -6.28 -9.47 -14.70
N ARG A 265 -5.09 -9.93 -15.10
CA ARG A 265 -4.97 -11.07 -16.03
C ARG A 265 -5.48 -12.34 -15.35
N GLY A 266 -6.52 -12.95 -15.94
CA GLY A 266 -7.17 -14.13 -15.38
C GLY A 266 -8.20 -13.82 -14.29
N SER A 267 -8.70 -12.58 -14.26
CA SER A 267 -9.79 -12.17 -13.38
C SER A 267 -11.07 -12.94 -13.66
N GLN A 268 -11.85 -13.19 -12.61
CA GLN A 268 -13.22 -13.67 -12.70
C GLN A 268 -14.15 -12.60 -12.13
N ASP A 269 -15.20 -12.26 -12.85
CA ASP A 269 -16.22 -11.32 -12.36
C ASP A 269 -16.91 -11.87 -11.11
N ILE A 270 -17.16 -11.00 -10.14
CA ILE A 270 -17.95 -11.32 -8.95
C ILE A 270 -19.37 -10.83 -9.17
N ARG A 271 -20.34 -11.72 -8.96
CA ARG A 271 -21.78 -11.40 -9.00
C ARG A 271 -22.34 -11.28 -7.60
N ALA A 272 -23.52 -10.68 -7.46
CA ALA A 272 -24.18 -10.57 -6.16
C ALA A 272 -24.40 -11.95 -5.51
N ALA A 273 -24.71 -12.96 -6.32
CA ALA A 273 -24.86 -14.35 -5.87
C ALA A 273 -23.58 -14.97 -5.27
N ASP A 274 -22.39 -14.53 -5.69
CA ASP A 274 -21.11 -15.01 -5.15
C ASP A 274 -20.82 -14.45 -3.74
N LEU A 275 -21.59 -13.44 -3.31
CA LEU A 275 -21.44 -12.73 -2.03
C LEU A 275 -22.56 -13.07 -1.04
N THR A 276 -23.44 -14.02 -1.38
CA THR A 276 -24.46 -14.56 -0.48
C THR A 276 -23.90 -15.78 0.23
N GLU A 277 -23.99 -15.84 1.56
CA GLU A 277 -23.55 -17.00 2.32
C GLU A 277 -24.33 -18.24 1.86
N ARG A 278 -23.62 -19.29 1.44
CA ARG A 278 -24.29 -20.56 1.15
C ARG A 278 -24.75 -21.15 2.46
N LYS A 279 -26.08 -21.30 2.62
CA LYS A 279 -26.64 -22.21 3.62
C LYS A 279 -26.18 -23.61 3.23
N VAL A 280 -25.17 -24.11 3.94
CA VAL A 280 -24.83 -25.53 3.89
C VAL A 280 -26.02 -26.21 4.54
N ASN A 281 -26.87 -26.87 3.74
CA ASN A 281 -27.91 -27.72 4.30
C ASN A 281 -27.19 -28.84 5.04
N SER A 282 -27.15 -28.76 6.36
CA SER A 282 -26.55 -29.74 7.27
C SER A 282 -27.39 -31.02 7.41
N ASP A 283 -28.34 -31.26 6.50
CA ASP A 283 -29.34 -32.33 6.62
C ASP A 283 -28.90 -33.65 5.96
N ASP A 284 -27.63 -33.76 5.54
CA ASP A 284 -27.06 -34.97 4.93
C ASP A 284 -26.16 -35.78 5.90
N GLU A 285 -26.29 -35.57 7.21
CA GLU A 285 -25.98 -36.62 8.20
C GLU A 285 -27.14 -37.63 8.23
N GLY A 286 -27.23 -38.43 7.17
CA GLY A 286 -28.06 -39.62 7.18
C GLY A 286 -27.67 -40.51 8.37
N PRO A 287 -28.63 -41.03 9.14
CA PRO A 287 -28.32 -41.91 10.26
C PRO A 287 -27.63 -43.15 9.71
N SER A 288 -26.37 -43.35 10.12
CA SER A 288 -25.68 -44.63 9.98
C SER A 288 -26.56 -45.69 10.61
N GLY A 289 -27.23 -46.46 9.75
CA GLY A 289 -28.03 -47.59 10.15
C GLY A 289 -27.16 -48.62 10.86
N SER A 290 -27.36 -48.77 12.16
CA SER A 290 -27.05 -50.00 12.87
C SER A 290 -28.37 -50.72 13.12
N ALA A 291 -28.80 -51.47 12.10
CA ALA A 291 -29.72 -52.58 12.27
C ALA A 291 -28.89 -53.86 12.12
N ALA A 292 -28.66 -54.55 13.24
CA ALA A 292 -28.37 -55.97 13.25
C ALA A 292 -28.99 -56.56 14.52
N ALA A 293 -30.26 -56.91 14.39
CA ALA A 293 -30.95 -57.86 15.25
C ALA A 293 -31.16 -59.13 14.42
N GLU A 294 -30.34 -60.15 14.68
CA GLU A 294 -30.57 -61.58 14.46
C GLU A 294 -29.80 -62.23 15.64
N GLY A 295 -30.36 -62.96 16.60
CA GLY A 295 -31.45 -63.90 16.53
C GLY A 295 -30.89 -65.32 16.44
N HIS A 296 -30.42 -65.89 17.57
CA HIS A 296 -30.50 -67.32 17.94
C HIS A 296 -29.93 -67.57 19.34
#